data_AF-A0A194PPK3-F1
#
_entry.id   AF-A0A194PPK3-F1
#
_cell.length_a   1.000
_cell.length_b   1.000
_cell.length_c   1.000
_cell.angle_alpha   90.00
_cell.angle_beta   90.00
_cell.angle_gamma   90.00
#
_symmetry.space_group_name_H-M   'P 1'
#
loop_
_entity.id
_entity.type
_entity.pdbx_description
1 polymer ?
#
loop_
_entity_poly.entity_id
_entity_poly.type
_entity_poly.pdbx_seq_one_letter_code
_entity_poly.pdbx_strand_id
1 'polypeptide(L)'
;MKEFTKHHDGRGITVHPDYRGLGIASEFVKTRRQMINEQNIPMSCAWMTSYGSQKAAEKDNWETMFEIAPDELGEKCGLVFKDSPKSFKLMLVRKSSVRS
;
A
#
# COMPACT_ATOMS: atom_id res chain seq x y z
N MET A 1 13.17 -17.98 0.98
CA MET A 1 13.42 -16.54 0.70
C MET A 1 13.50 -16.15 -0.79
N LYS A 2 13.21 -17.03 -1.76
CA LYS A 2 13.33 -16.68 -3.20
C LYS A 2 12.22 -15.75 -3.75
N GLU A 3 11.15 -15.50 -3.01
CA GLU A 3 9.96 -14.77 -3.51
C GLU A 3 10.07 -13.24 -3.53
N PHE A 4 11.04 -12.63 -2.84
CA PHE A 4 11.12 -11.17 -2.69
C PHE A 4 12.19 -10.49 -3.57
N THR A 5 12.82 -11.21 -4.50
CA THR A 5 13.91 -10.67 -5.31
C THR A 5 13.49 -9.61 -6.32
N LYS A 6 12.21 -9.58 -6.72
CA LYS A 6 11.66 -8.58 -7.63
C LYS A 6 10.24 -8.21 -7.20
N HIS A 7 9.98 -6.94 -6.94
CA HIS A 7 8.66 -6.43 -6.58
C HIS A 7 8.49 -4.98 -7.03
N HIS A 8 7.24 -4.51 -7.11
CA HIS A 8 6.94 -3.09 -7.24
C HIS A 8 6.79 -2.46 -5.86
N ASP A 9 7.70 -1.55 -5.52
CA ASP A 9 7.62 -0.71 -4.33
C ASP A 9 6.91 0.62 -4.65
N GLY A 10 5.85 0.92 -3.91
CA GLY A 10 5.08 2.14 -4.07
C GLY A 10 5.54 3.25 -3.13
N ARG A 11 5.97 4.38 -3.70
CA ARG A 11 6.50 5.53 -2.93
C ARG A 11 5.48 6.62 -2.57
N GLY A 12 4.24 6.49 -3.05
CA GLY A 12 3.18 7.43 -2.72
C GLY A 12 1.95 7.26 -3.59
N ILE A 13 0.82 7.78 -3.10
CA ILE A 13 -0.42 7.98 -3.85
C ILE A 13 -0.89 9.38 -3.50
N THR A 14 -1.03 10.22 -4.53
CA THR A 14 -1.48 11.60 -4.36
C THR A 14 -2.68 11.84 -5.26
N VAL A 15 -3.74 12.39 -4.68
CA VAL A 15 -4.92 12.87 -5.40
C VAL A 15 -5.10 14.34 -5.06
N HIS A 16 -5.17 15.17 -6.10
CA HIS A 16 -5.42 16.60 -5.95
C HIS A 16 -6.73 16.83 -5.16
N PRO A 17 -6.77 17.79 -4.19
CA PRO A 17 -7.92 17.98 -3.29
C PRO A 17 -9.27 18.04 -4.00
N ASP A 18 -9.37 18.78 -5.10
CA ASP A 18 -10.61 18.96 -5.88
C ASP A 18 -11.14 17.67 -6.53
N TYR A 19 -10.33 16.61 -6.59
CA TYR A 19 -10.69 15.33 -7.20
C TYR A 19 -10.80 14.20 -6.16
N ARG A 20 -10.78 14.52 -4.87
CA ARG A 20 -11.00 13.54 -3.79
C ARG A 20 -12.48 13.12 -3.76
N GLY A 21 -12.75 11.97 -3.14
CA GLY A 21 -14.11 11.40 -3.09
C GLY A 21 -14.56 10.69 -4.37
N LEU A 22 -13.83 10.82 -5.48
CA LEU A 22 -14.15 10.20 -6.77
C LEU A 22 -13.62 8.76 -6.92
N GLY A 23 -13.01 8.18 -5.88
CA GLY A 23 -12.47 6.81 -5.92
C GLY A 23 -11.13 6.65 -6.66
N ILE A 24 -10.48 7.73 -7.10
CA ILE A 24 -9.22 7.71 -7.87
C ILE A 24 -8.11 6.92 -7.15
N ALA A 25 -7.98 7.06 -5.83
CA ALA A 25 -6.98 6.31 -5.06
C ALA A 25 -7.19 4.79 -5.15
N SER A 26 -8.44 4.32 -5.19
CA SER A 26 -8.76 2.91 -5.39
C SER A 26 -8.37 2.43 -6.79
N GLU A 27 -8.56 3.27 -7.81
CA GLU A 27 -8.12 2.93 -9.17
C GLU A 27 -6.59 2.83 -9.25
N PHE A 28 -5.84 3.72 -8.61
CA PHE A 28 -4.37 3.60 -8.54
C PHE A 28 -3.90 2.29 -7.89
N VAL A 29 -4.57 1.85 -6.82
CA VAL A 29 -4.26 0.57 -6.17
C VAL A 29 -4.55 -0.61 -7.11
N LYS A 30 -5.71 -0.62 -7.79
CA LYS A 30 -6.05 -1.67 -8.77
C LYS A 30 -5.06 -1.72 -9.93
N THR A 31 -4.65 -0.56 -10.45
CA THR A 31 -3.66 -0.48 -11.53
C THR A 31 -2.35 -1.13 -11.13
N ARG A 32 -1.91 -1.01 -9.87
CA ARG A 32 -0.69 -1.71 -9.42
C ARG A 32 -0.80 -3.23 -9.51
N ARG A 33 -1.96 -3.81 -9.19
CA ARG A 33 -2.22 -5.24 -9.39
C ARG A 33 -2.16 -5.62 -10.87
N GLN A 34 -2.75 -4.80 -11.75
CA GLN A 34 -2.69 -5.01 -13.19
C GLN A 34 -1.25 -4.95 -13.71
N MET A 35 -0.45 -3.96 -13.26
CA MET A 35 0.95 -3.82 -13.66
C MET A 35 1.79 -5.03 -13.27
N ILE A 36 1.65 -5.56 -12.05
CA ILE A 36 2.43 -6.75 -11.65
C ILE A 36 2.02 -8.01 -12.43
N ASN A 37 0.73 -8.14 -12.77
CA ASN A 37 0.25 -9.25 -13.60
C ASN A 37 0.84 -9.16 -15.02
N GLU A 38 0.73 -8.00 -15.65
CA GLU A 38 1.22 -7.75 -17.03
C GLU A 38 2.73 -7.96 -17.16
N GLN A 39 3.49 -7.49 -16.16
CA GLN A 39 4.95 -7.53 -16.18
C GLN A 39 5.52 -8.83 -15.58
N ASN A 40 4.65 -9.78 -15.23
CA ASN A 40 4.97 -11.03 -14.54
C ASN A 40 5.88 -10.81 -13.31
N ILE A 41 5.56 -9.78 -12.52
CA ILE A 41 6.18 -9.46 -11.24
C ILE A 41 5.40 -10.19 -10.15
N PRO A 42 6.04 -10.85 -9.18
CA PRO A 42 5.33 -11.67 -8.20
C PRO A 42 4.42 -10.86 -7.27
N MET A 43 4.76 -9.60 -6.99
CA MET A 43 4.02 -8.77 -6.03
C MET A 43 4.28 -7.26 -6.17
N SER A 44 3.37 -6.47 -5.60
CA SER A 44 3.58 -5.06 -5.25
C SER A 44 3.42 -4.87 -3.75
N CYS A 45 4.20 -3.98 -3.15
CA CYS A 45 4.04 -3.57 -1.77
C CYS A 45 4.19 -2.05 -1.64
N ALA A 46 3.69 -1.50 -0.54
CA ALA A 46 3.92 -0.12 -0.16
C ALA A 46 3.63 0.11 1.32
N TRP A 47 4.31 1.10 1.89
CA TRP A 47 3.91 1.69 3.16
C TRP A 47 2.69 2.61 2.96
N MET A 48 1.58 2.23 3.56
CA MET A 48 0.32 2.97 3.56
C MET A 48 0.25 3.84 4.81
N THR A 49 0.63 5.10 4.66
CA THR A 49 0.79 6.06 5.76
C THR A 49 -0.40 7.01 5.97
N SER A 50 -1.51 6.80 5.26
CA SER A 50 -2.77 7.53 5.48
C SER A 50 -3.96 6.59 5.52
N TYR A 51 -5.03 7.00 6.20
CA TYR A 51 -6.26 6.23 6.28
C TYR A 51 -6.86 5.93 4.88
N GLY A 52 -6.82 6.92 3.98
CA GLY A 52 -7.37 6.78 2.63
C GLY A 52 -6.64 5.72 1.79
N SER A 53 -5.30 5.69 1.85
CA SER A 53 -4.52 4.69 1.12
C SER A 53 -4.69 3.28 1.70
N GLN A 54 -4.77 3.16 3.03
CA GLN A 54 -5.07 1.88 3.69
C GLN A 54 -6.43 1.34 3.26
N LYS A 55 -7.48 2.17 3.28
CA LYS A 55 -8.83 1.74 2.86
C LYS A 55 -8.90 1.37 1.38
N ALA A 56 -8.22 2.11 0.52
CA ALA A 56 -8.14 1.79 -0.90
C ALA A 56 -7.47 0.42 -1.15
N ALA A 57 -6.38 0.14 -0.43
CA ALA A 57 -5.66 -1.14 -0.48
C ALA A 57 -6.49 -2.30 0.07
N GLU A 58 -7.11 -2.13 1.25
CA GLU A 58 -8.02 -3.11 1.87
C GLU A 58 -9.17 -3.48 0.91
N LYS A 59 -9.78 -2.49 0.24
CA LYS A 59 -10.86 -2.71 -0.73
C LYS A 59 -10.42 -3.53 -1.95
N ASP A 60 -9.15 -3.45 -2.34
CA ASP A 60 -8.57 -4.26 -3.41
C ASP A 60 -8.00 -5.60 -2.89
N ASN A 61 -8.23 -5.98 -1.63
CA ASN A 61 -7.68 -7.19 -1.02
C ASN A 61 -6.14 -7.23 -0.98
N TRP A 62 -5.52 -6.09 -0.63
CA TRP A 62 -4.13 -6.09 -0.21
C TRP A 62 -4.01 -6.62 1.22
N GLU A 63 -2.99 -7.44 1.46
CA GLU A 63 -2.68 -8.04 2.75
C GLU A 63 -1.79 -7.09 3.57
N THR A 64 -2.08 -6.93 4.86
CA THR A 64 -1.18 -6.25 5.80
C THR A 64 -0.07 -7.21 6.22
N MET A 65 1.17 -6.88 5.87
CA MET A 65 2.36 -7.67 6.22
C MET A 65 2.96 -7.25 7.55
N PHE A 66 2.92 -5.95 7.83
CA PHE A 66 3.46 -5.37 9.04
C PHE A 66 2.68 -4.10 9.35
N GLU A 67 2.52 -3.83 10.64
CA GLU A 67 1.79 -2.69 11.15
C GLU A 67 2.52 -2.15 12.38
N ILE A 68 2.62 -0.83 12.49
CA ILE A 68 3.24 -0.14 13.63
C ILE A 68 2.43 1.10 14.00
N ALA A 69 2.27 1.34 15.30
CA ALA A 69 1.63 2.55 15.80
C ALA A 69 2.55 3.77 15.58
N PRO A 70 2.00 4.97 15.31
CA PRO A 70 2.82 6.17 15.15
C PRO A 70 3.68 6.49 16.38
N ASP A 71 3.15 6.27 17.59
CA ASP A 71 3.88 6.51 18.84
C ASP A 71 5.07 5.56 18.98
N GLU A 72 4.85 4.26 18.71
CA GLU A 72 5.92 3.26 18.75
C GLU A 72 7.02 3.55 17.71
N LEU A 73 6.63 3.92 16.48
CA LEU A 73 7.60 4.32 15.47
C LEU A 73 8.34 5.60 15.90
N GLY A 74 7.60 6.56 16.46
CA GLY A 74 8.11 7.85 16.93
C GLY A 74 9.18 7.71 18.00
N GLU A 75 8.96 6.86 19.00
CA GLU A 75 9.95 6.52 20.03
C GLU A 75 11.23 5.94 19.43
N LYS A 76 11.10 5.02 18.46
CA LYS A 76 12.26 4.38 17.81
C LYS A 76 13.09 5.34 16.96
N CYS A 77 12.49 6.38 16.40
CA CYS A 77 13.18 7.32 15.52
C CYS A 77 13.41 8.71 16.12
N GLY A 78 12.95 8.96 17.35
CA GLY A 78 13.02 10.27 17.99
C GLY A 78 12.14 11.33 17.31
N LEU A 79 11.01 10.92 16.72
CA LEU A 79 10.06 11.81 16.04
C LEU A 79 8.68 11.77 16.70
N VAL A 80 7.91 12.85 16.53
CA VAL A 80 6.49 12.91 16.90
C VAL A 80 5.66 13.08 15.64
N PHE A 81 4.81 12.10 15.35
CA PHE A 81 3.92 12.13 14.19
C PHE A 81 2.62 12.84 14.53
N LYS A 82 2.35 13.99 13.91
CA LYS A 82 1.08 14.72 14.03
C LYS A 82 0.10 14.30 12.94
N ASP A 83 -1.19 14.35 13.23
CA ASP A 83 -2.29 14.05 12.28
C ASP A 83 -2.15 12.69 11.58
N SER A 84 -1.55 11.72 12.28
CA SER A 84 -1.28 10.38 11.76
C SER A 84 -2.53 9.49 11.80
N PRO A 85 -2.64 8.49 10.91
CA PRO A 85 -3.61 7.42 11.07
C PRO A 85 -3.31 6.61 12.35
N LYS A 86 -4.26 5.77 12.77
CA LYS A 86 -4.08 4.86 13.93
C LYS A 86 -2.82 3.99 13.86
N SER A 87 -2.38 3.66 12.65
CA SER A 87 -1.20 2.85 12.39
C SER A 87 -0.65 3.12 11.01
N PHE A 88 0.64 2.84 10.81
CA PHE A 88 1.28 2.74 9.51
C PHE A 88 1.37 1.28 9.11
N LYS A 89 0.93 0.95 7.88
CA LYS A 89 0.84 -0.44 7.42
C LYS A 89 1.75 -0.66 6.22
N LEU A 90 2.64 -1.64 6.29
CA LEU A 90 3.24 -2.23 5.09
C LEU A 90 2.23 -3.22 4.52
N MET A 91 1.71 -2.92 3.34
CA MET A 91 0.71 -3.76 2.68
C MET A 91 1.26 -4.30 1.37
N LEU A 92 0.81 -5.50 0.98
CA LEU A 92 1.18 -6.10 -0.30
C LEU A 92 -0.01 -6.67 -1.06
N VAL A 93 0.23 -6.89 -2.34
CA VAL A 93 -0.63 -7.66 -3.23
C VAL A 93 0.23 -8.59 -4.06
N ARG A 94 -0.21 -9.84 -4.21
CA ARG A 94 0.45 -10.83 -5.06
C ARG A 94 -0.19 -10.84 -6.45
N LYS A 95 0.59 -11.24 -7.45
CA LYS A 95 0.03 -11.49 -8.78
C LYS A 95 -1.10 -12.50 -8.70
N SER A 96 -2.10 -12.35 -9.54
CA SER A 96 -3.20 -13.31 -9.63
C SER A 96 -2.65 -14.63 -10.16
N SER A 97 -2.99 -15.74 -9.49
CA SER A 97 -2.76 -17.07 -10.04
C SER A 97 -3.59 -17.19 -11.32
N VAL A 98 -2.95 -17.58 -12.44
CA VAL A 98 -3.70 -18.00 -13.62
C VAL A 98 -4.50 -19.23 -13.17
N ARG A 99 -5.84 -19.18 -13.22
CA ARG A 99 -6.64 -20.39 -13.14
C ARG A 99 -6.29 -21.18 -14.40
N SER A 100 -5.56 -22.29 -14.22
CA SER A 100 -5.36 -23.33 -15.23
C SER A 100 -6.69 -23.86 -15.74
#